data_AF-A0A7W1QVK6-F1
#
_entry.id   AF-A0A7W1QVK6-F1
#
_cell.length_a   1.000
_cell.length_b   1.000
_cell.length_c   1.000
_cell.angle_alpha   90.00
_cell.angle_beta   90.00
_cell.angle_gamma   90.00
#
_symmetry.space_group_name_H-M   'P 1'
#
loop_
_entity.id
_entity.type
_entity.pdbx_description
1 polymer ?
#
loop_
_entity_poly.entity_id
_entity_poly.type
_entity_poly.pdbx_seq_one_letter_code
_entity_poly.pdbx_strand_id
1 'polypeptide(L)'
;GVRVVIDSGLARIARFDPGRGINTLLVEKISRASADQRAGRAGRTAPGRCLRLWTEREHLERATQELPEVKRLDLSEVVLTLKASGIDDIAEFRWLEPPEPRALARAEQLLAYLGAVSAVERGSRITELGRRMLAFPVHPRYARMLLAAQEHRCVRAIALIAAVTQGRNLLRRAEGKQAREDRDDLLGADDDSDLFILTRAFRFAEKNNFDPRRCSPLSVNATAAREAAQLWEQFIAIARAEGLDVAAREAEPGAIQRCVLAGFPDQVAVRMDQGTLRCALVHGRRGVLARESVVHRAPLLVASEIREIERSEKC
;
A
#
# COMPACT_ATOMS: atom_id res chain seq x y z
N GLY A 1 -10.55 27.18 26.24
CA GLY A 1 -9.64 26.64 25.22
C GLY A 1 -8.76 25.55 25.80
N VAL A 2 -7.97 24.87 24.97
CA VAL A 2 -6.92 23.91 25.40
C VAL A 2 -5.81 24.68 26.11
N ARG A 3 -5.41 24.26 27.32
CA ARG A 3 -4.31 24.89 28.08
C ARG A 3 -3.13 23.98 28.38
N VAL A 4 -3.29 22.67 28.18
CA VAL A 4 -2.24 21.68 28.38
C VAL A 4 -2.18 20.79 27.14
N VAL A 5 -0.98 20.64 26.59
CA VAL A 5 -0.67 19.70 25.50
C VAL A 5 0.31 18.68 26.04
N ILE A 6 0.01 17.39 25.84
CA ILE A 6 0.95 16.29 26.06
C ILE A 6 1.35 15.79 24.68
N ASP A 7 2.62 15.93 24.33
CA ASP A 7 3.13 15.59 23.00
C ASP A 7 4.05 14.38 23.10
N SER A 8 3.68 13.29 22.42
CA SER A 8 4.51 12.10 22.28
C SER A 8 5.66 12.29 21.30
N GLY A 9 5.62 13.35 20.47
CA GLY A 9 6.64 13.61 19.46
C GLY A 9 6.54 12.69 18.25
N LEU A 10 5.43 11.97 18.11
CA LEU A 10 5.17 11.04 17.01
C LEU A 10 4.00 11.49 16.14
N ALA A 11 4.03 11.12 14.87
CA ALA A 11 2.93 11.27 13.92
C ALA A 11 2.91 10.09 12.94
N ARG A 12 1.75 9.84 12.34
CA ARG A 12 1.65 9.01 11.14
C ARG A 12 1.93 9.92 9.94
N ILE A 13 3.07 9.72 9.28
CA ILE A 13 3.51 10.53 8.13
C ILE A 13 3.46 9.66 6.88
N ALA A 14 2.93 10.21 5.78
CA ALA A 14 2.94 9.54 4.50
C ALA A 14 4.36 9.51 3.93
N ARG A 15 4.82 8.32 3.53
CA ARG A 15 6.08 8.08 2.85
C ARG A 15 5.87 7.16 1.68
N PHE A 16 6.68 7.32 0.66
CA PHE A 16 6.91 6.25 -0.30
C PHE A 16 7.45 5.03 0.44
N ASP A 17 6.73 3.93 0.36
CA ASP A 17 7.19 2.61 0.77
C ASP A 17 7.86 1.97 -0.45
N PRO A 18 9.20 1.91 -0.53
CA PRO A 18 9.89 1.35 -1.68
C PRO A 18 9.49 -0.10 -1.92
N GLY A 19 9.05 -0.79 -0.85
CA GLY A 19 8.72 -2.18 -0.97
C GLY A 19 7.35 -2.46 -1.51
N ARG A 20 6.31 -1.77 -1.04
CA ARG A 20 5.00 -1.88 -1.69
C ARG A 20 4.97 -1.15 -3.03
N GLY A 21 5.89 -0.22 -3.26
CA GLY A 21 5.90 0.65 -4.43
C GLY A 21 4.68 1.57 -4.47
N ILE A 22 4.21 1.99 -3.28
CA ILE A 22 3.06 2.87 -3.05
C ILE A 22 3.32 3.76 -1.83
N ASN A 23 2.44 4.73 -1.58
CA ASN A 23 2.47 5.55 -0.37
C ASN A 23 1.87 4.81 0.85
N THR A 24 2.60 4.82 1.96
CA THR A 24 2.19 4.20 3.24
C THR A 24 2.34 5.20 4.39
N LEU A 25 1.46 5.09 5.40
CA LEU A 25 1.55 5.88 6.64
C LEU A 25 2.46 5.18 7.67
N LEU A 26 3.63 5.76 7.92
CA LEU A 26 4.60 5.27 8.90
C LEU A 26 4.57 6.11 10.19
N VAL A 27 4.79 5.48 11.33
CA VAL A 27 4.93 6.19 12.61
C VAL A 27 6.35 6.72 12.72
N GLU A 28 6.50 8.04 12.69
CA GLU A 28 7.79 8.73 12.70
C GLU A 28 7.85 9.82 13.77
N LYS A 29 9.07 10.24 14.09
CA LYS A 29 9.35 11.42 14.90
C LYS A 29 8.97 12.68 14.11
N ILE A 30 8.20 13.58 14.73
CA ILE A 30 7.84 14.88 14.15
C ILE A 30 9.05 15.82 14.05
N SER A 31 8.96 16.77 13.11
CA SER A 31 9.89 17.90 12.99
C SER A 31 9.79 18.85 14.19
N ARG A 32 10.82 19.70 14.36
CA ARG A 32 10.78 20.81 15.33
C ARG A 32 9.63 21.76 15.04
N ALA A 33 9.43 22.15 13.78
CA ALA A 33 8.32 22.99 13.36
C ALA A 33 6.95 22.41 13.75
N SER A 34 6.71 21.10 13.53
CA SER A 34 5.47 20.44 13.99
C SER A 34 5.34 20.44 15.51
N ALA A 35 6.42 20.17 16.24
CA ALA A 35 6.41 20.22 17.71
C ALA A 35 6.09 21.61 18.26
N ASP A 36 6.55 22.67 17.60
CA ASP A 36 6.27 24.06 17.97
C ASP A 36 4.82 24.43 17.64
N GLN A 37 4.31 24.00 16.48
CA GLN A 37 2.90 24.16 16.13
C GLN A 37 1.97 23.47 17.14
N ARG A 38 2.33 22.27 17.60
CA ARG A 38 1.60 21.52 18.64
C ARG A 38 1.64 22.25 19.98
N ALA A 39 2.82 22.71 20.41
CA ALA A 39 2.97 23.48 21.64
C ALA A 39 2.13 24.78 21.62
N GLY A 40 2.10 25.48 20.49
CA GLY A 40 1.31 26.70 20.31
C GLY A 40 -0.21 26.52 20.52
N ARG A 41 -0.73 25.29 20.41
CA ARG A 41 -2.16 25.01 20.70
C ARG A 41 -2.53 25.29 22.15
N ALA A 42 -1.61 25.09 23.10
CA ALA A 42 -1.84 25.36 24.51
C ALA A 42 -1.92 26.87 24.83
N GLY A 43 -1.34 27.72 23.98
CA GLY A 43 -1.22 29.17 24.19
C GLY A 43 -2.30 30.02 23.52
N ARG A 44 -3.30 29.42 22.87
CA ARG A 44 -4.26 30.16 22.02
C ARG A 44 -5.19 31.11 22.78
N THR A 45 -5.58 30.76 24.00
CA THR A 45 -6.59 31.51 24.77
C THR A 45 -6.03 32.15 26.03
N ALA A 46 -4.89 31.67 26.51
CA ALA A 46 -4.23 32.09 27.75
C ALA A 46 -2.85 31.41 27.82
N PRO A 47 -1.96 31.79 28.75
CA PRO A 47 -0.77 31.01 29.05
C PRO A 47 -1.12 29.54 29.31
N GLY A 48 -0.41 28.65 28.62
CA GLY A 48 -0.61 27.20 28.68
C GLY A 48 0.73 26.47 28.79
N ARG A 49 0.67 25.15 28.97
CA ARG A 49 1.85 24.28 29.15
C ARG A 49 1.89 23.20 28.05
N CYS A 50 3.07 22.95 27.51
CA CYS A 50 3.32 21.81 26.64
C CYS A 50 4.32 20.87 27.31
N LEU A 51 3.91 19.62 27.55
CA LEU A 51 4.74 18.56 28.09
C LEU A 51 5.20 17.68 26.94
N ARG A 52 6.48 17.77 26.59
CA ARG A 52 7.10 16.95 25.54
C ARG A 52 7.64 15.68 26.19
N LEU A 53 7.23 14.51 25.70
CA LEU A 53 7.62 13.20 26.24
C LEU A 53 8.98 12.72 25.71
N TRP A 54 9.88 13.66 25.38
CA TRP A 54 11.23 13.39 24.89
C TRP A 54 12.21 14.42 25.45
N THR A 55 13.51 14.11 25.39
CA THR A 55 14.57 14.97 25.97
C THR A 55 14.86 16.19 25.10
N GLU A 56 15.44 17.23 25.68
CA GLU A 56 15.91 18.39 24.92
C GLU A 56 16.97 18.02 23.88
N ARG A 57 17.90 17.10 24.21
CA ARG A 57 18.88 16.59 23.26
C ARG A 57 18.21 15.95 22.04
N GLU A 58 17.23 15.07 22.27
CA GLU A 58 16.46 14.48 21.18
C GLU A 58 15.69 15.54 20.38
N HIS A 59 15.24 16.63 21.02
CA HIS A 59 14.57 17.71 20.33
C HIS A 59 15.49 18.43 19.32
N LEU A 60 16.75 18.67 19.71
CA LEU A 60 17.75 19.32 18.87
C LEU A 60 18.17 18.46 17.67
N GLU A 61 18.16 17.13 17.84
CA GLU A 61 18.47 16.16 16.78
C GLU A 61 17.33 16.02 15.74
N ARG A 62 16.13 16.54 16.01
CA ARG A 62 15.02 16.49 15.06
C ARG A 62 15.21 17.47 13.90
N ALA A 63 14.75 17.05 12.71
CA ALA A 63 14.70 17.91 11.54
C ALA A 63 14.00 19.24 11.85
N THR A 64 14.53 20.35 11.34
CA THR A 64 13.92 21.68 11.49
C THR A 64 12.48 21.69 10.96
N GLN A 65 12.31 21.15 9.76
CA GLN A 65 11.05 21.08 9.03
C GLN A 65 10.91 19.70 8.39
N GLU A 66 9.68 19.33 8.08
CA GLU A 66 9.38 18.16 7.28
C GLU A 66 9.73 18.41 5.81
N LEU A 67 10.29 17.39 5.15
CA LEU A 67 10.45 17.43 3.70
C LEU A 67 9.07 17.53 3.02
N PRO A 68 8.94 18.31 1.94
CA PRO A 68 7.71 18.38 1.15
C PRO A 68 7.26 17.00 0.65
N GLU A 69 5.95 16.82 0.53
CA GLU A 69 5.36 15.56 0.07
C GLU A 69 5.86 15.13 -1.32
N VAL A 70 5.98 16.09 -2.24
CA VAL A 70 6.51 15.87 -3.60
C VAL A 70 7.93 15.28 -3.64
N LYS A 71 8.71 15.41 -2.55
CA LYS A 71 10.06 14.84 -2.43
C LYS A 71 10.11 13.51 -1.70
N ARG A 72 9.02 13.06 -1.07
CA ARG A 72 9.02 11.87 -0.19
C ARG A 72 7.94 10.84 -0.51
N LEU A 73 7.04 11.12 -1.44
CA LEU A 73 5.95 10.25 -1.86
C LEU A 73 6.19 9.67 -3.26
N ASP A 74 5.52 8.56 -3.54
CA ASP A 74 5.23 8.13 -4.90
C ASP A 74 4.37 9.19 -5.60
N LEU A 75 4.73 9.51 -6.84
CA LEU A 75 4.11 10.57 -7.63
C LEU A 75 3.13 10.04 -8.67
N SER A 76 2.90 8.73 -8.78
CA SER A 76 2.13 8.12 -9.87
C SER A 76 0.69 8.64 -9.92
N GLU A 77 0.05 8.82 -8.76
CA GLU A 77 -1.31 9.39 -8.68
C GLU A 77 -1.34 10.87 -9.10
N VAL A 78 -0.38 11.66 -8.63
CA VAL A 78 -0.25 13.08 -8.98
C VAL A 78 0.03 13.25 -10.48
N VAL A 79 0.98 12.47 -11.01
CA VAL A 79 1.33 12.48 -12.44
C VAL A 79 0.14 12.08 -13.30
N LEU A 80 -0.61 11.04 -12.92
CA LEU A 80 -1.81 10.62 -13.64
C LEU A 80 -2.87 11.74 -13.66
N THR A 81 -3.09 12.40 -12.51
CA THR A 81 -4.03 13.53 -12.38
C THR A 81 -3.61 14.73 -13.23
N LEU A 82 -2.32 15.06 -13.25
CA LEU A 82 -1.80 16.15 -14.09
C LEU A 82 -1.98 15.84 -15.58
N LYS A 83 -1.64 14.63 -16.03
CA LYS A 83 -1.84 14.21 -17.43
C LYS A 83 -3.31 14.23 -17.82
N ALA A 84 -4.22 13.81 -16.93
CA ALA A 84 -5.66 13.91 -17.15
C ALA A 84 -6.17 15.35 -17.28
N SER A 85 -5.48 16.28 -16.62
CA SER A 85 -5.76 17.73 -16.70
C SER A 85 -5.16 18.39 -17.95
N GLY A 86 -4.57 17.61 -18.86
CA GLY A 86 -3.99 18.09 -20.11
C GLY A 86 -2.52 18.52 -20.01
N ILE A 87 -1.84 18.20 -18.91
CA ILE A 87 -0.42 18.50 -18.72
C ILE A 87 0.39 17.28 -19.16
N ASP A 88 0.77 17.24 -20.43
CA ASP A 88 1.51 16.11 -20.99
C ASP A 88 2.99 16.09 -20.54
N ASP A 89 3.64 17.27 -20.54
CA ASP A 89 5.03 17.44 -20.11
C ASP A 89 5.11 17.85 -18.63
N ILE A 90 5.29 16.84 -17.77
CA ILE A 90 5.33 17.02 -16.32
C ILE A 90 6.67 17.61 -15.86
N ALA A 91 7.73 17.48 -16.66
CA ALA A 91 9.04 18.04 -16.32
C ALA A 91 9.02 19.58 -16.41
N GLU A 92 8.23 20.14 -17.33
CA GLU A 92 8.03 21.59 -17.49
C GLU A 92 6.91 22.16 -16.60
N PHE A 93 6.23 21.30 -15.83
CA PHE A 93 5.21 21.75 -14.91
C PHE A 93 5.83 22.67 -13.84
N ARG A 94 5.14 23.77 -13.52
CA ARG A 94 5.62 24.78 -12.56
C ARG A 94 5.40 24.32 -11.12
N TRP A 95 6.27 23.43 -10.65
CA TRP A 95 6.30 22.97 -9.26
C TRP A 95 6.69 24.11 -8.30
N LEU A 96 6.03 24.19 -7.14
CA LEU A 96 6.49 25.07 -6.04
C LEU A 96 7.87 24.61 -5.54
N GLU A 97 8.00 23.30 -5.30
CA GLU A 97 9.26 22.61 -5.11
C GLU A 97 9.31 21.41 -6.06
N PRO A 98 10.30 21.32 -6.95
CA PRO A 98 10.34 20.24 -7.93
C PRO A 98 10.58 18.89 -7.26
N PRO A 99 9.94 17.81 -7.75
CA PRO A 99 10.27 16.44 -7.34
C PRO A 99 11.69 16.07 -7.76
N GLU A 100 12.22 15.02 -7.15
CA GLU A 100 13.45 14.42 -7.67
C GLU A 100 13.22 13.85 -9.08
N PRO A 101 14.12 14.11 -10.05
CA PRO A 101 13.96 13.60 -11.42
C PRO A 101 13.77 12.09 -11.48
N ARG A 102 14.46 11.35 -10.60
CA ARG A 102 14.31 9.89 -10.48
C ARG A 102 12.91 9.48 -9.99
N ALA A 103 12.30 10.22 -9.07
CA ALA A 103 10.96 9.93 -8.59
C ALA A 103 9.92 10.15 -9.69
N LEU A 104 10.06 11.24 -10.46
CA LEU A 104 9.17 11.53 -11.59
C LEU A 104 9.30 10.47 -12.69
N ALA A 105 10.52 10.10 -13.07
CA ALA A 105 10.77 9.06 -14.07
C ALA A 105 10.18 7.70 -13.65
N ARG A 106 10.31 7.32 -12.37
CA ARG A 106 9.69 6.08 -11.84
C ARG A 106 8.16 6.11 -11.95
N ALA A 107 7.53 7.24 -11.62
CA ALA A 107 6.09 7.39 -11.71
C ALA A 107 5.59 7.28 -13.16
N GLU A 108 6.23 7.97 -14.11
CA GLU A 108 5.86 7.86 -15.53
C GLU A 108 6.09 6.46 -16.09
N GLN A 109 7.20 5.82 -15.72
CA GLN A 109 7.49 4.44 -16.11
C GLN A 109 6.44 3.46 -15.57
N LEU A 110 6.03 3.61 -14.31
CA LEU A 110 4.97 2.79 -13.73
C LEU A 110 3.64 2.99 -14.46
N LEU A 111 3.23 4.23 -14.69
CA LEU A 111 1.98 4.52 -15.42
C LEU A 111 1.98 3.91 -16.82
N ALA A 112 3.13 3.88 -17.50
CA ALA A 112 3.25 3.23 -18.79
C ALA A 112 3.10 1.70 -18.66
N TYR A 113 3.72 1.07 -17.65
CA TYR A 113 3.54 -0.36 -17.39
C TYR A 113 2.09 -0.74 -17.06
N LEU A 114 1.35 0.15 -16.40
CA LEU A 114 -0.07 -0.04 -16.12
C LEU A 114 -0.96 0.22 -17.34
N GLY A 115 -0.40 0.74 -18.45
CA GLY A 115 -1.14 1.15 -19.64
C GLY A 115 -1.94 2.44 -19.45
N ALA A 116 -1.63 3.23 -18.42
CA ALA A 116 -2.31 4.48 -18.10
C ALA A 116 -1.82 5.66 -18.99
N VAL A 117 -0.62 5.54 -19.57
CA VAL A 117 -0.06 6.48 -20.56
C VAL A 117 0.41 5.71 -21.79
N SER A 118 0.51 6.40 -22.93
CA SER A 118 0.78 5.79 -24.23
C SER A 118 2.19 5.18 -24.37
N ALA A 119 3.20 5.77 -23.72
CA ALA A 119 4.59 5.35 -23.80
C ALA A 119 5.42 5.92 -22.63
N VAL A 120 6.63 5.38 -22.42
CA VAL A 120 7.65 5.94 -21.51
C VAL A 120 8.46 7.00 -22.25
N GLU A 121 7.79 8.08 -22.66
CA GLU A 121 8.39 9.17 -23.43
C GLU A 121 7.92 10.52 -22.89
N ARG A 122 8.75 11.55 -23.10
CA ARG A 122 8.42 12.92 -22.73
C ARG A 122 7.18 13.37 -23.51
N GLY A 123 6.21 13.96 -22.80
CA GLY A 123 4.94 14.37 -23.42
C GLY A 123 3.98 13.21 -23.72
N SER A 124 4.19 12.03 -23.12
CA SER A 124 3.26 10.91 -23.22
C SER A 124 1.86 11.31 -22.75
N ARG A 125 0.87 10.95 -23.56
CA ARG A 125 -0.54 11.28 -23.30
C ARG A 125 -1.19 10.21 -22.43
N ILE A 126 -2.15 10.64 -21.63
CA ILE A 126 -3.01 9.73 -20.87
C ILE A 126 -3.87 8.88 -21.83
N THR A 127 -3.99 7.58 -21.52
CA THR A 127 -4.88 6.67 -22.25
C THR A 127 -6.30 6.71 -21.68
N GLU A 128 -7.26 6.12 -22.39
CA GLU A 128 -8.62 5.97 -21.84
C GLU A 128 -8.64 5.09 -20.59
N LEU A 129 -7.80 4.04 -20.56
CA LEU A 129 -7.60 3.22 -19.36
C LEU A 129 -7.07 4.08 -18.20
N GLY A 130 -6.09 4.95 -18.45
CA GLY A 130 -5.56 5.87 -17.44
C GLY A 130 -6.60 6.85 -16.92
N ARG A 131 -7.47 7.38 -17.78
CA ARG A 131 -8.60 8.23 -17.34
C ARG A 131 -9.55 7.48 -16.41
N ARG A 132 -9.93 6.25 -16.78
CA ARG A 132 -10.80 5.41 -15.95
C ARG A 132 -10.18 5.06 -14.60
N MET A 133 -8.85 4.98 -14.49
CA MET A 133 -8.19 4.73 -13.20
C MET A 133 -8.47 5.83 -12.17
N LEU A 134 -8.70 7.08 -12.59
CA LEU A 134 -8.95 8.22 -11.70
C LEU A 134 -10.29 8.16 -10.98
N ALA A 135 -11.22 7.30 -11.43
CA ALA A 135 -12.48 7.09 -10.73
C ALA A 135 -12.30 6.44 -9.35
N PHE A 136 -11.17 5.74 -9.14
CA PHE A 136 -10.88 5.04 -7.90
C PHE A 136 -9.91 5.86 -7.03
N PRO A 137 -10.24 6.16 -5.76
CA PRO A 137 -9.40 6.92 -4.83
C PRO A 137 -8.31 6.02 -4.21
N VAL A 138 -7.52 5.39 -5.07
CA VAL A 138 -6.45 4.45 -4.70
C VAL A 138 -5.25 4.64 -5.62
N HIS A 139 -4.11 4.08 -5.20
CA HIS A 139 -2.93 4.06 -6.04
C HIS A 139 -3.21 3.41 -7.42
N PRO A 140 -2.65 3.93 -8.54
CA PRO A 140 -2.95 3.47 -9.91
C PRO A 140 -2.83 1.95 -10.12
N ARG A 141 -1.96 1.26 -9.37
CA ARG A 141 -1.85 -0.21 -9.35
C ARG A 141 -3.18 -0.89 -9.03
N TYR A 142 -3.85 -0.46 -7.96
CA TYR A 142 -5.12 -1.06 -7.53
C TYR A 142 -6.28 -0.65 -8.44
N ALA A 143 -6.27 0.59 -8.93
CA ALA A 143 -7.22 1.03 -9.95
C ALA A 143 -7.11 0.15 -11.21
N ARG A 144 -5.88 -0.14 -11.66
CA ARG A 144 -5.60 -1.05 -12.78
C ARG A 144 -6.11 -2.47 -12.53
N MET A 145 -5.95 -3.00 -11.31
CA MET A 145 -6.49 -4.32 -10.93
C MET A 145 -8.02 -4.33 -11.01
N LEU A 146 -8.68 -3.33 -10.44
CA LEU A 146 -10.13 -3.21 -10.42
C LEU A 146 -10.72 -3.14 -11.83
N LEU A 147 -10.09 -2.38 -12.72
CA LEU A 147 -10.49 -2.29 -14.13
C LEU A 147 -10.25 -3.61 -14.89
N ALA A 148 -9.15 -4.33 -14.62
CA ALA A 148 -8.89 -5.64 -15.22
C ALA A 148 -9.93 -6.69 -14.81
N ALA A 149 -10.49 -6.56 -13.60
CA ALA A 149 -11.38 -7.55 -13.03
C ALA A 149 -12.71 -7.71 -13.78
N GLN A 150 -13.09 -6.73 -14.60
CA GLN A 150 -14.21 -6.80 -15.55
C GLN A 150 -14.05 -7.98 -16.52
N GLU A 151 -12.91 -8.08 -17.18
CA GLU A 151 -12.63 -9.05 -18.24
C GLU A 151 -12.62 -10.49 -17.70
N HIS A 152 -12.39 -10.63 -16.40
CA HIS A 152 -12.29 -11.90 -15.70
C HIS A 152 -13.46 -12.18 -14.75
N ARG A 153 -14.50 -11.31 -14.75
CA ARG A 153 -15.69 -11.43 -13.90
C ARG A 153 -15.35 -11.64 -12.41
N CYS A 154 -14.34 -10.94 -11.90
CA CYS A 154 -13.83 -11.11 -10.53
C CYS A 154 -13.75 -9.80 -9.73
N VAL A 155 -14.52 -8.78 -10.14
CA VAL A 155 -14.50 -7.42 -9.55
C VAL A 155 -14.68 -7.45 -8.03
N ARG A 156 -15.64 -8.24 -7.50
CA ARG A 156 -15.85 -8.34 -6.05
C ARG A 156 -14.63 -8.86 -5.30
N ALA A 157 -13.98 -9.90 -5.84
CA ALA A 157 -12.80 -10.50 -5.23
C ALA A 157 -11.61 -9.54 -5.26
N ILE A 158 -11.40 -8.86 -6.38
CA ILE A 158 -10.31 -7.88 -6.53
C ILE A 158 -10.54 -6.65 -5.66
N ALA A 159 -11.77 -6.16 -5.54
CA ALA A 159 -12.11 -5.09 -4.61
C ALA A 159 -11.80 -5.47 -3.16
N LEU A 160 -12.03 -6.72 -2.76
CA LEU A 160 -11.67 -7.20 -1.43
C LEU A 160 -10.15 -7.23 -1.25
N ILE A 161 -9.41 -7.77 -2.23
CA ILE A 161 -7.94 -7.79 -2.21
C ILE A 161 -7.36 -6.38 -2.10
N ALA A 162 -7.88 -5.44 -2.89
CA ALA A 162 -7.48 -4.03 -2.81
C ALA A 162 -7.76 -3.46 -1.41
N ALA A 163 -8.93 -3.74 -0.83
CA ALA A 163 -9.30 -3.23 0.48
C ALA A 163 -8.42 -3.78 1.63
N VAL A 164 -8.14 -5.09 1.64
CA VAL A 164 -7.30 -5.70 2.69
C VAL A 164 -5.82 -5.33 2.56
N THR A 165 -5.33 -5.07 1.35
CA THR A 165 -3.91 -4.71 1.13
C THR A 165 -3.63 -3.22 1.33
N GLN A 166 -4.58 -2.34 1.02
CA GLN A 166 -4.49 -0.90 1.31
C GLN A 166 -4.74 -0.56 2.78
N GLY A 167 -5.47 -1.41 3.48
CA GLY A 167 -5.79 -1.24 4.89
C GLY A 167 -4.62 -1.49 5.84
N ARG A 168 -4.94 -1.49 7.14
CA ARG A 168 -4.01 -1.94 8.18
C ARG A 168 -3.77 -3.45 8.07
N ASN A 169 -2.61 -3.90 8.52
CA ASN A 169 -2.27 -5.33 8.53
C ASN A 169 -3.37 -6.16 9.22
N LEU A 170 -4.00 -7.02 8.42
CA LEU A 170 -5.11 -7.87 8.83
C LEU A 170 -4.65 -9.01 9.73
N LEU A 171 -3.47 -9.58 9.43
CA LEU A 171 -2.84 -10.62 10.23
C LEU A 171 -1.85 -9.99 11.21
N ARG A 172 -2.01 -10.31 12.49
CA ARG A 172 -1.03 -10.03 13.53
C ARG A 172 -0.02 -11.18 13.58
N ARG A 173 1.12 -10.92 14.20
CA ARG A 173 2.10 -11.97 14.50
C ARG A 173 1.44 -12.99 15.44
N ALA A 174 1.41 -14.25 15.01
CA ALA A 174 0.95 -15.34 15.86
C ALA A 174 2.01 -15.66 16.93
N GLU A 175 1.60 -15.52 18.18
CA GLU A 175 2.42 -15.82 19.36
C GLU A 175 2.20 -17.27 19.80
N GLY A 176 3.27 -18.05 19.85
CA GLY A 176 3.22 -19.47 20.18
C GLY A 176 3.08 -20.40 18.97
N LYS A 177 3.41 -21.67 19.18
CA LYS A 177 3.36 -22.73 18.15
C LYS A 177 1.91 -23.09 17.81
N GLN A 178 1.08 -23.29 18.83
CA GLN A 178 -0.33 -23.67 18.65
C GLN A 178 -1.13 -22.64 17.84
N ALA A 179 -0.98 -21.34 18.14
CA ALA A 179 -1.68 -20.29 17.41
C ALA A 179 -1.27 -20.18 15.93
N ARG A 180 -0.06 -20.67 15.57
CA ARG A 180 0.37 -20.77 14.17
C ARG A 180 -0.29 -21.98 13.50
N GLU A 181 -0.24 -23.14 14.15
CA GLU A 181 -0.88 -24.36 13.65
C GLU A 181 -2.39 -24.16 13.44
N ASP A 182 -3.10 -23.61 14.43
CA ASP A 182 -4.54 -23.33 14.33
C ASP A 182 -4.86 -22.37 13.16
N ARG A 183 -4.00 -21.37 12.95
CA ARG A 183 -4.12 -20.41 11.85
C ARG A 183 -3.87 -21.07 10.50
N ASP A 184 -2.83 -21.89 10.43
CA ASP A 184 -2.40 -22.58 9.22
C ASP A 184 -3.45 -23.64 8.80
N ASP A 185 -4.07 -24.31 9.77
CA ASP A 185 -5.16 -25.27 9.57
C ASP A 185 -6.45 -24.60 9.06
N LEU A 186 -6.85 -23.47 9.64
CA LEU A 186 -8.11 -22.79 9.29
C LEU A 186 -8.00 -21.84 8.11
N LEU A 187 -6.84 -21.22 7.90
CA LEU A 187 -6.60 -20.27 6.82
C LEU A 187 -5.80 -20.88 5.66
N GLY A 188 -5.42 -22.15 5.73
CA GLY A 188 -4.75 -22.89 4.66
C GLY A 188 -3.30 -22.45 4.43
N ALA A 189 -2.35 -23.20 4.99
CA ALA A 189 -0.92 -23.02 4.77
C ALA A 189 -0.40 -23.55 3.42
N ASP A 190 -1.13 -24.46 2.77
CA ASP A 190 -0.76 -25.04 1.46
C ASP A 190 -1.38 -24.27 0.27
N ASP A 191 -1.68 -22.98 0.45
CA ASP A 191 -2.20 -22.17 -0.64
C ASP A 191 -1.08 -21.61 -1.54
N ASP A 192 -1.44 -21.34 -2.78
CA ASP A 192 -0.55 -20.80 -3.81
C ASP A 192 -0.40 -19.27 -3.72
N SER A 193 -1.05 -18.60 -2.75
CA SER A 193 -0.98 -17.13 -2.59
C SER A 193 -1.25 -16.60 -1.19
N ASP A 194 -0.38 -15.71 -0.71
CA ASP A 194 -0.60 -14.94 0.52
C ASP A 194 -1.87 -14.07 0.47
N LEU A 195 -2.27 -13.59 -0.72
CA LEU A 195 -3.48 -12.78 -0.89
C LEU A 195 -4.76 -13.58 -0.63
N PHE A 196 -4.74 -14.89 -0.91
CA PHE A 196 -5.87 -15.78 -0.60
C PHE A 196 -5.97 -16.06 0.90
N ILE A 197 -4.84 -16.16 1.61
CA ILE A 197 -4.83 -16.22 3.07
C ILE A 197 -5.45 -14.96 3.68
N LEU A 198 -5.08 -13.77 3.19
CA LEU A 198 -5.69 -12.51 3.65
C LEU A 198 -7.20 -12.48 3.38
N THR A 199 -7.63 -12.98 2.22
CA THR A 199 -9.04 -13.07 1.87
C THR A 199 -9.80 -14.03 2.80
N ARG A 200 -9.23 -15.20 3.12
CA ARG A 200 -9.82 -16.15 4.08
C ARG A 200 -9.84 -15.59 5.50
N ALA A 201 -8.79 -14.90 5.93
CA ALA A 201 -8.73 -14.22 7.21
C ALA A 201 -9.86 -13.17 7.34
N PHE A 202 -10.10 -12.41 6.27
CA PHE A 202 -11.21 -11.46 6.21
C PHE A 202 -12.56 -12.17 6.31
N ARG A 203 -12.78 -13.24 5.53
CA ARG A 203 -14.02 -14.03 5.57
C ARG A 203 -14.26 -14.67 6.94
N PHE A 204 -13.20 -15.11 7.61
CA PHE A 204 -13.29 -15.61 8.98
C PHE A 204 -13.75 -14.52 9.95
N ALA A 205 -13.18 -13.31 9.86
CA ALA A 205 -13.62 -12.18 10.68
C ALA A 205 -15.06 -11.77 10.38
N GLU A 206 -15.45 -11.73 9.10
CA GLU A 206 -16.81 -11.40 8.63
C GLU A 206 -17.84 -12.40 9.20
N LYS A 207 -17.59 -13.71 9.09
CA LYS A 207 -18.45 -14.77 9.67
C LYS A 207 -18.60 -14.65 11.19
N ASN A 208 -17.61 -14.06 11.86
CA ASN A 208 -17.60 -13.83 13.29
C ASN A 208 -18.02 -12.40 13.67
N ASN A 209 -18.68 -11.67 12.77
CA ASN A 209 -19.16 -10.30 12.98
C ASN A 209 -18.07 -9.31 13.44
N PHE A 210 -16.82 -9.57 13.04
CA PHE A 210 -15.65 -8.81 13.44
C PHE A 210 -15.49 -8.71 14.97
N ASP A 211 -15.86 -9.77 15.71
CA ASP A 211 -15.65 -9.85 17.17
C ASP A 211 -14.16 -10.07 17.48
N PRO A 212 -13.49 -9.15 18.20
CA PRO A 212 -12.09 -9.32 18.59
C PRO A 212 -11.79 -10.62 19.33
N ARG A 213 -12.71 -11.10 20.17
CA ARG A 213 -12.52 -12.32 20.98
C ARG A 213 -12.47 -13.56 20.10
N ARG A 214 -13.29 -13.60 19.05
CA ARG A 214 -13.35 -14.71 18.09
C ARG A 214 -12.23 -14.64 17.04
N CYS A 215 -11.74 -13.44 16.74
CA CYS A 215 -10.64 -13.22 15.79
C CYS A 215 -9.25 -13.44 16.41
N SER A 216 -9.11 -13.24 17.73
CA SER A 216 -7.83 -13.31 18.44
C SER A 216 -7.12 -14.67 18.33
N PRO A 217 -7.79 -15.85 18.40
CA PRO A 217 -7.11 -17.14 18.33
C PRO A 217 -6.29 -17.33 17.04
N LEU A 218 -6.80 -16.85 15.90
CA LEU A 218 -6.10 -16.91 14.61
C LEU A 218 -5.22 -15.68 14.33
N SER A 219 -4.99 -14.85 15.35
CA SER A 219 -4.24 -13.60 15.24
C SER A 219 -4.81 -12.65 14.16
N VAL A 220 -6.12 -12.70 13.91
CA VAL A 220 -6.79 -11.81 12.96
C VAL A 220 -7.17 -10.51 13.66
N ASN A 221 -6.82 -9.39 13.06
CA ASN A 221 -7.12 -8.05 13.58
C ASN A 221 -8.55 -7.64 13.21
N ALA A 222 -9.51 -7.90 14.11
CA ALA A 222 -10.92 -7.60 13.91
C ALA A 222 -11.21 -6.12 13.54
N THR A 223 -10.48 -5.17 14.10
CA THR A 223 -10.66 -3.75 13.77
C THR A 223 -10.20 -3.44 12.35
N ALA A 224 -9.05 -3.99 11.93
CA ALA A 224 -8.56 -3.83 10.55
C ALA A 224 -9.50 -4.52 9.55
N ALA A 225 -10.03 -5.70 9.89
CA ALA A 225 -11.02 -6.39 9.07
C ALA A 225 -12.30 -5.56 8.88
N ARG A 226 -12.81 -4.93 9.94
CA ARG A 226 -14.00 -4.06 9.87
C ARG A 226 -13.78 -2.83 8.98
N GLU A 227 -12.61 -2.21 9.07
CA GLU A 227 -12.24 -1.08 8.18
C GLU A 227 -12.10 -1.54 6.73
N ALA A 228 -11.48 -2.69 6.49
CA ALA A 228 -11.38 -3.27 5.15
C ALA A 228 -12.77 -3.58 4.57
N ALA A 229 -13.76 -3.97 5.39
CA ALA A 229 -15.14 -4.18 4.94
C ALA A 229 -15.80 -2.88 4.45
N GLN A 230 -15.58 -1.77 5.17
CA GLN A 230 -16.08 -0.45 4.77
C GLN A 230 -15.45 0.00 3.45
N LEU A 231 -14.13 -0.16 3.31
CA LEU A 231 -13.41 0.18 2.09
C LEU A 231 -13.81 -0.71 0.91
N TRP A 232 -14.05 -2.00 1.16
CA TRP A 232 -14.54 -2.94 0.16
C TRP A 232 -15.89 -2.49 -0.41
N GLU A 233 -16.86 -2.15 0.45
CA GLU A 233 -18.16 -1.66 0.00
C GLU A 233 -18.06 -0.34 -0.80
N GLN A 234 -17.15 0.57 -0.41
CA GLN A 234 -16.86 1.77 -1.20
C GLN A 234 -16.34 1.43 -2.59
N PHE A 235 -15.39 0.49 -2.70
CA PHE A 235 -14.89 0.06 -4.00
C PHE A 235 -15.95 -0.62 -4.86
N ILE A 236 -16.86 -1.40 -4.26
CA ILE A 236 -18.00 -1.98 -4.98
C ILE A 236 -18.94 -0.88 -5.50
N ALA A 237 -19.21 0.15 -4.70
CA ALA A 237 -20.07 1.26 -5.11
C ALA A 237 -19.47 2.03 -6.29
N ILE A 238 -18.17 2.35 -6.23
CA ILE A 238 -17.44 3.03 -7.31
C ILE A 238 -17.40 2.14 -8.56
N ALA A 239 -17.05 0.86 -8.41
CA ALA A 239 -17.03 -0.09 -9.52
C ALA A 239 -18.38 -0.16 -10.24
N ARG A 240 -19.50 -0.19 -9.50
CA ARG A 240 -20.84 -0.16 -10.09
C ARG A 240 -21.13 1.14 -10.83
N ALA A 241 -20.71 2.29 -10.28
CA ALA A 241 -20.86 3.59 -10.94
C ALA A 241 -20.06 3.68 -12.25
N GLU A 242 -18.87 3.06 -12.28
CA GLU A 242 -18.00 2.93 -13.46
C GLU A 242 -18.45 1.84 -14.46
N GLY A 243 -19.65 1.28 -14.26
CA GLY A 243 -20.23 0.27 -15.14
C GLY A 243 -19.55 -1.10 -15.07
N LEU A 244 -18.88 -1.42 -13.95
CA LEU A 244 -18.25 -2.72 -13.76
C LEU A 244 -19.23 -3.78 -13.25
N ASP A 245 -19.10 -5.02 -13.74
CA ASP A 245 -19.91 -6.15 -13.27
C ASP A 245 -19.47 -6.64 -11.88
N VAL A 246 -20.29 -6.33 -10.88
CA VAL A 246 -20.09 -6.72 -9.48
C VAL A 246 -21.01 -7.88 -9.04
N ALA A 247 -21.69 -8.56 -9.96
CA ALA A 247 -22.63 -9.63 -9.63
C ALA A 247 -21.94 -10.95 -9.27
N ALA A 248 -20.79 -11.23 -9.88
CA ALA A 248 -20.04 -12.47 -9.65
C ALA A 248 -19.61 -12.59 -8.18
N ARG A 249 -20.03 -13.68 -7.54
CA ARG A 249 -19.72 -13.98 -6.12
C ARG A 249 -18.46 -14.81 -5.95
N GLU A 250 -18.18 -15.66 -6.92
CA GLU A 250 -17.02 -16.54 -6.96
C GLU A 250 -16.15 -16.19 -8.14
N ALA A 251 -14.84 -16.34 -7.96
CA ALA A 251 -13.86 -16.04 -8.99
C ALA A 251 -12.80 -17.14 -8.97
N GLU A 252 -12.50 -17.67 -10.16
CA GLU A 252 -11.42 -18.62 -10.36
C GLU A 252 -10.08 -18.03 -9.88
N PRO A 253 -9.24 -18.78 -9.15
CA PRO A 253 -7.95 -18.28 -8.66
C PRO A 253 -7.09 -17.66 -9.76
N GLY A 254 -7.04 -18.28 -10.95
CA GLY A 254 -6.31 -17.76 -12.10
C GLY A 254 -6.83 -16.43 -12.65
N ALA A 255 -8.14 -16.15 -12.53
CA ALA A 255 -8.72 -14.85 -12.88
C ALA A 255 -8.24 -13.75 -11.93
N ILE A 256 -8.18 -14.05 -10.63
CA ILE A 256 -7.66 -13.13 -9.62
C ILE A 256 -6.17 -12.85 -9.86
N GLN A 257 -5.37 -13.90 -10.08
CA GLN A 257 -3.93 -13.79 -10.32
C GLN A 257 -3.60 -12.91 -11.54
N ARG A 258 -4.36 -13.03 -12.65
CA ARG A 258 -4.20 -12.17 -13.84
C ARG A 258 -4.48 -10.69 -13.54
N CYS A 259 -5.48 -10.40 -12.70
CA CYS A 259 -5.76 -9.02 -12.29
C CYS A 259 -4.66 -8.45 -11.41
N VAL A 260 -4.14 -9.24 -10.47
CA VAL A 260 -2.99 -8.85 -9.63
C VAL A 260 -1.77 -8.57 -10.51
N LEU A 261 -1.46 -9.45 -11.46
CA LEU A 261 -0.39 -9.23 -12.44
C LEU A 261 -0.57 -7.92 -13.22
N ALA A 262 -1.79 -7.59 -13.62
CA ALA A 262 -2.08 -6.35 -14.32
C ALA A 262 -1.78 -5.08 -13.50
N GLY A 263 -1.92 -5.13 -12.17
CA GLY A 263 -1.57 -4.03 -11.26
C GLY A 263 -0.10 -3.99 -10.82
N PHE A 264 0.58 -5.14 -10.90
CA PHE A 264 1.96 -5.31 -10.45
C PHE A 264 2.88 -5.90 -11.55
N PRO A 265 2.84 -5.39 -12.79
CA PRO A 265 3.61 -5.96 -13.90
C PRO A 265 5.13 -5.82 -13.72
N ASP A 266 5.56 -4.82 -12.94
CA ASP A 266 6.94 -4.53 -12.58
C ASP A 266 7.38 -5.20 -11.26
N GLN A 267 6.56 -6.09 -10.69
CA GLN A 267 6.87 -6.84 -9.47
C GLN A 267 6.76 -8.35 -9.69
N VAL A 268 7.08 -8.80 -10.91
CA VAL A 268 7.16 -10.22 -11.27
C VAL A 268 8.54 -10.78 -10.93
N ALA A 269 8.55 -11.99 -10.38
CA ALA A 269 9.76 -12.72 -10.03
C ALA A 269 9.74 -14.17 -10.54
N VAL A 270 10.91 -14.66 -10.90
CA VAL A 270 11.18 -16.07 -11.20
C VAL A 270 12.07 -16.65 -10.11
N ARG A 271 11.70 -17.82 -9.60
CA ARG A 271 12.51 -18.54 -8.63
C ARG A 271 13.77 -19.07 -9.31
N MET A 272 14.94 -18.81 -8.71
CA MET A 272 16.22 -19.21 -9.29
C MET A 272 16.47 -20.72 -9.14
N ASP A 273 15.98 -21.31 -8.06
CA ASP A 273 16.07 -22.74 -7.79
C ASP A 273 14.97 -23.19 -6.81
N GLN A 274 14.53 -24.44 -6.88
CA GLN A 274 13.46 -24.94 -6.01
C GLN A 274 13.88 -25.17 -4.54
N GLY A 275 15.19 -25.25 -4.27
CA GLY A 275 15.73 -25.50 -2.92
C GLY A 275 15.92 -24.24 -2.09
N THR A 276 15.89 -23.05 -2.70
CA THR A 276 16.04 -21.77 -2.03
C THR A 276 14.86 -20.84 -2.27
N LEU A 277 14.82 -19.78 -1.46
CA LEU A 277 13.87 -18.69 -1.59
C LEU A 277 14.37 -17.59 -2.56
N ARG A 278 15.49 -17.80 -3.26
CA ARG A 278 16.08 -16.78 -4.14
C ARG A 278 15.26 -16.60 -5.41
N CYS A 279 15.02 -15.33 -5.74
CA CYS A 279 14.27 -14.94 -6.91
C CYS A 279 15.04 -13.91 -7.73
N ALA A 280 14.97 -14.02 -9.05
CA ALA A 280 15.30 -12.95 -9.97
C ALA A 280 14.02 -12.17 -10.30
N LEU A 281 14.10 -10.84 -10.26
CA LEU A 281 12.99 -9.94 -10.50
C LEU A 281 13.24 -9.16 -11.79
N VAL A 282 12.18 -8.54 -12.31
CA VAL A 282 12.29 -7.56 -13.41
C VAL A 282 13.30 -6.45 -13.09
N HIS A 283 13.87 -5.88 -14.16
CA HIS A 283 14.95 -4.87 -14.13
C HIS A 283 16.27 -5.38 -13.53
N GLY A 284 16.52 -6.70 -13.59
CA GLY A 284 17.77 -7.31 -13.14
C GLY A 284 17.93 -7.35 -11.61
N ARG A 285 16.87 -7.04 -10.87
CA ARG A 285 16.86 -7.09 -9.40
C ARG A 285 16.91 -8.55 -8.94
N ARG A 286 17.42 -8.76 -7.71
CA ARG A 286 17.43 -10.06 -7.05
C ARG A 286 16.89 -9.90 -5.64
N GLY A 287 16.16 -10.91 -5.18
CA GLY A 287 15.52 -10.90 -3.87
C GLY A 287 15.44 -12.29 -3.26
N VAL A 288 14.97 -12.33 -2.02
CA VAL A 288 14.65 -13.57 -1.31
C VAL A 288 13.18 -13.49 -0.90
N LEU A 289 12.39 -14.50 -1.25
CA LEU A 289 11.01 -14.62 -0.82
C LEU A 289 10.97 -14.67 0.72
N ALA A 290 10.03 -13.95 1.32
CA ALA A 290 9.85 -13.95 2.76
C ALA A 290 9.57 -15.38 3.26
N ARG A 291 10.18 -15.78 4.39
CA ARG A 291 10.04 -17.14 4.93
C ARG A 291 8.61 -17.44 5.36
N GLU A 292 7.89 -16.41 5.76
CA GLU A 292 6.49 -16.41 6.14
C GLU A 292 5.50 -16.45 4.97
N SER A 293 5.96 -16.32 3.72
CA SER A 293 5.10 -16.48 2.54
C SER A 293 4.79 -17.96 2.31
N VAL A 294 3.54 -18.28 1.97
CA VAL A 294 3.13 -19.66 1.66
C VAL A 294 3.49 -20.12 0.25
N VAL A 295 3.99 -19.19 -0.59
CA VAL A 295 4.33 -19.46 -2.00
C VAL A 295 5.64 -20.23 -2.10
N HIS A 296 5.63 -21.51 -1.73
CA HIS A 296 6.85 -22.33 -1.67
C HIS A 296 7.18 -23.01 -3.01
N ARG A 297 6.18 -23.40 -3.79
CA ARG A 297 6.37 -24.27 -4.98
C ARG A 297 6.30 -23.54 -6.32
N ALA A 298 5.72 -22.34 -6.36
CA ALA A 298 5.52 -21.63 -7.62
C ALA A 298 6.86 -21.18 -8.24
N PRO A 299 7.10 -21.47 -9.54
CA PRO A 299 8.30 -21.03 -10.25
C PRO A 299 8.23 -19.54 -10.64
N LEU A 300 7.03 -19.03 -10.87
CA LEU A 300 6.75 -17.63 -11.18
C LEU A 300 5.82 -17.06 -10.10
N LEU A 301 6.09 -15.84 -9.66
CA LEU A 301 5.27 -15.16 -8.65
C LEU A 301 5.17 -13.66 -8.94
N VAL A 302 4.10 -13.06 -8.42
CA VAL A 302 3.94 -11.60 -8.36
C VAL A 302 4.05 -11.21 -6.90
N ALA A 303 5.03 -10.34 -6.60
CA ALA A 303 5.15 -9.75 -5.28
C ALA A 303 4.22 -8.54 -5.19
N SER A 304 3.37 -8.47 -4.16
CA SER A 304 2.62 -7.24 -3.84
C SER A 304 3.38 -6.34 -2.86
N GLU A 305 4.44 -6.89 -2.22
CA GLU A 305 5.37 -6.17 -1.35
C GLU A 305 6.81 -6.70 -1.56
N ILE A 306 7.80 -5.80 -1.66
CA ILE A 306 9.23 -6.09 -1.90
C ILE A 306 10.10 -5.30 -0.92
N ARG A 307 10.44 -5.80 0.25
CA ARG A 307 11.29 -5.02 1.16
C ARG A 307 12.73 -4.93 0.65
N GLU A 308 13.21 -3.71 0.38
CA GLU A 308 14.64 -3.48 0.16
C GLU A 308 15.38 -3.65 1.48
N ILE A 309 16.37 -4.54 1.48
CA ILE A 309 17.28 -4.72 2.61
C ILE A 309 18.56 -4.03 2.18
N GLU A 310 18.87 -2.86 2.76
CA GLU A 310 20.18 -2.26 2.59
C GLU A 310 21.24 -3.29 2.99
N ARG A 311 22.16 -3.59 2.07
CA ARG A 311 23.38 -4.31 2.42
C ARG A 311 24.08 -3.44 3.46
N SER A 312 24.06 -3.86 4.72
CA SER A 312 25.04 -3.40 5.69
C SER A 312 26.40 -3.67 5.05
N GLU A 313 27.06 -2.61 4.59
CA GLU A 313 28.47 -2.66 4.22
C GLU A 313 29.17 -3.16 5.49
N LYS A 314 29.57 -4.43 5.49
CA LYS A 314 30.48 -4.94 6.50
C LYS A 314 31.76 -4.11 6.36
N CYS A 315 31.97 -3.20 7.32
CA CYS A 315 33.29 -2.65 7.61
C CYS A 315 34.28 -3.80 7.86
#